data_AF-A0A820L9Z3-F1
#
_entry.id   AF-A0A820L9Z3-F1
#
_cell.length_a   1.000
_cell.length_b   1.000
_cell.length_c   1.000
_cell.angle_alpha   90.00
_cell.angle_beta   90.00
_cell.angle_gamma   90.00
#
_symmetry.space_group_name_H-M   'P 1'
#
loop_
_entity.id
_entity.type
_entity.pdbx_description
1 polymer ?
#
loop_
_entity_poly.entity_id
_entity_poly.type
_entity_poly.pdbx_seq_one_letter_code
_entity_poly.pdbx_strand_id
1 'polypeptide(L)'
;MARAVSINLCTTYSCVGVFQHGKVEIIANDQGNRTTPFYVAFTDSERLIGDAAKNQVVLNPNNTVFDAKRLIGRKFNDASVQSDMKH
;
A
#
# COMPACT_ATOMS: atom_id res chain seq x y z
N MET A 1 12.71 -12.02 -22.87
CA MET A 1 11.42 -12.40 -22.24
C MET A 1 11.19 -11.49 -21.05
N ALA A 2 9.97 -11.00 -20.86
CA ALA A 2 9.61 -10.25 -19.65
C ALA A 2 9.61 -11.20 -18.43
N ARG A 3 10.21 -10.78 -17.31
CA ARG A 3 10.14 -11.54 -16.05
C ARG A 3 8.78 -11.27 -15.40
N ALA A 4 8.05 -12.34 -15.05
CA ALA A 4 6.87 -12.21 -14.21
C ALA A 4 7.28 -11.87 -12.77
N VAL A 5 6.48 -11.05 -12.10
CA VAL A 5 6.64 -10.73 -10.68
C VAL A 5 5.36 -11.07 -9.92
N SER A 6 5.51 -11.52 -8.68
CA SER A 6 4.40 -11.75 -7.76
C SER A 6 4.28 -10.55 -6.84
N ILE A 7 3.09 -9.97 -6.75
CA ILE A 7 2.82 -8.85 -5.84
C ILE A 7 1.83 -9.34 -4.79
N ASN A 8 2.25 -9.30 -3.52
CA ASN A 8 1.34 -9.48 -2.41
C ASN A 8 0.81 -8.11 -1.98
N LEU A 9 -0.46 -7.84 -2.26
CA LEU A 9 -1.17 -6.63 -1.87
C LEU A 9 -2.01 -6.91 -0.63
N CYS A 10 -1.46 -6.73 0.58
CA CYS A 10 -2.25 -6.80 1.82
C CYS A 10 -2.74 -5.42 2.26
N THR A 11 -3.60 -5.38 3.30
CA THR A 11 -4.20 -4.16 3.82
C THR A 11 -3.15 -3.19 4.39
N THR A 12 -2.12 -3.69 5.08
CA THR A 12 -1.16 -2.85 5.81
C THR A 12 0.22 -2.80 5.16
N TYR A 13 0.72 -3.93 4.65
CA TYR A 13 2.04 -4.03 4.03
C TYR A 13 1.95 -4.84 2.75
N SER A 14 2.71 -4.45 1.74
CA SER A 14 2.85 -5.18 0.49
C SER A 14 4.29 -5.65 0.29
N CYS A 15 4.49 -6.69 -0.51
CA CYS A 15 5.81 -7.13 -0.94
C CYS A 15 5.79 -7.60 -2.39
N VAL A 16 6.96 -7.57 -3.04
CA VAL A 16 7.14 -8.05 -4.42
C VAL A 16 8.17 -9.16 -4.42
N GLY A 17 7.86 -10.26 -5.10
CA GLY A 17 8.75 -11.40 -5.26
C GLY A 17 8.97 -11.76 -6.72
N VAL A 18 10.11 -12.37 -7.00
CA VAL A 18 10.43 -12.94 -8.32
C VAL A 18 10.96 -14.37 -8.12
N PHE A 19 10.58 -15.28 -9.02
CA PHE A 19 11.19 -16.61 -9.07
C PHE A 19 12.37 -16.57 -10.04
N GLN A 20 13.58 -16.71 -9.51
CA GLN A 20 14.81 -16.74 -10.30
C GLN A 20 15.84 -17.64 -9.65
N HIS A 21 16.72 -18.25 -10.46
CA HIS A 21 17.75 -19.18 -9.98
C HIS A 21 17.21 -20.35 -9.13
N GLY A 22 16.01 -20.84 -9.45
CA GLY A 22 15.39 -21.96 -8.76
C GLY A 22 14.83 -21.64 -7.36
N LYS A 23 14.73 -20.36 -6.98
CA LYS A 23 14.19 -19.92 -5.69
C LYS A 23 13.32 -18.66 -5.82
N VAL A 24 12.52 -18.39 -4.79
CA VAL A 24 11.80 -17.12 -4.63
C VAL A 24 12.73 -16.10 -3.98
N GLU A 25 12.81 -14.91 -4.55
CA GLU A 25 13.53 -13.77 -3.99
C GLU A 25 12.55 -12.62 -3.75
N ILE A 26 12.52 -12.08 -2.52
CA ILE A 26 11.73 -10.88 -2.17
C ILE A 26 12.59 -9.65 -2.46
N ILE A 27 12.04 -8.75 -3.27
CA ILE A 27 12.70 -7.53 -3.74
C ILE A 27 12.61 -6.47 -2.63
N ALA A 28 13.74 -5.85 -2.30
CA ALA A 28 13.76 -4.70 -1.39
C ALA A 28 13.29 -3.44 -2.13
N ASN A 29 12.58 -2.56 -1.44
CA ASN A 29 12.28 -1.22 -1.95
C ASN A 29 13.55 -0.34 -1.94
N ASP A 30 13.39 0.90 -2.41
CA ASP A 30 14.43 1.93 -2.44
C ASP A 30 15.05 2.25 -1.06
N GLN A 31 14.36 1.93 0.03
CA GLN A 31 14.85 2.07 1.41
C GLN A 31 15.51 0.80 1.97
N GLY A 32 15.59 -0.28 1.18
CA GLY A 32 16.14 -1.56 1.62
C GLY A 32 15.15 -2.47 2.37
N ASN A 33 13.90 -2.06 2.54
CA ASN A 33 12.86 -2.84 3.20
C ASN A 33 12.25 -3.87 2.23
N ARG A 34 12.05 -5.11 2.69
CA ARG A 34 11.39 -6.18 1.90
C ARG A 34 9.87 -6.13 1.92
N THR A 35 9.31 -5.18 2.65
CA THR A 35 7.89 -4.89 2.74
C THR A 35 7.69 -3.38 2.69
N THR A 36 6.63 -2.93 2.07
CA THR A 36 6.32 -1.49 1.93
C THR A 36 4.95 -1.23 2.54
N PRO A 37 4.78 -0.20 3.40
CA PRO A 37 3.47 0.18 3.91
C PRO A 37 2.48 0.45 2.78
N PHE A 38 1.23 0.03 2.95
CA PHE A 38 0.17 0.27 2.00
C PHE A 38 -0.49 1.65 2.24
N TYR A 39 0.31 2.69 2.05
CA TYR A 39 -0.04 4.10 2.26
C TYR A 39 0.28 4.89 1.00
N VAL A 40 -0.63 5.77 0.62
CA VAL A 40 -0.43 6.75 -0.45
C VAL A 40 -0.87 8.10 0.08
N ALA A 41 0.02 9.09 0.03
CA ALA A 41 -0.32 10.45 0.44
C ALA A 41 -0.13 11.42 -0.71
N PHE A 42 -1.09 12.32 -0.86
CA PHE A 42 -1.10 13.33 -1.91
C PHE A 42 -0.65 14.66 -1.32
N THR A 43 0.30 15.31 -2.00
CA THR A 43 0.71 16.69 -1.75
C THR A 43 0.38 17.53 -2.98
N ASP A 44 0.61 18.84 -2.92
CA ASP A 44 0.38 19.72 -4.06
C ASP A 44 1.32 19.42 -5.25
N SER A 45 2.48 18.83 -4.97
CA SER A 45 3.54 18.60 -5.96
C SER A 45 3.71 17.13 -6.35
N GLU A 46 3.39 16.19 -5.47
CA GLU A 46 3.73 14.78 -5.68
C GLU A 46 2.82 13.80 -4.95
N ARG A 47 3.08 12.51 -5.21
CA ARG A 47 2.45 11.38 -4.50
C ARG A 47 3.53 10.65 -3.73
N LEU A 48 3.44 10.68 -2.41
CA LEU A 48 4.29 9.88 -1.53
C LEU A 48 3.71 8.47 -1.41
N ILE A 49 4.58 7.47 -1.36
CA ILE A 49 4.18 6.05 -1.30
C ILE A 49 4.97 5.37 -0.17
N GLY A 50 4.33 4.44 0.53
CA GLY A 50 5.01 3.61 1.52
C GLY A 50 5.40 4.38 2.77
N ASP A 51 6.64 4.20 3.21
CA ASP A 51 7.15 4.79 4.45
C ASP A 51 7.09 6.33 4.43
N ALA A 52 7.35 6.96 3.27
CA ALA A 52 7.23 8.41 3.11
C ALA A 52 5.80 8.91 3.39
N ALA A 53 4.78 8.22 2.86
CA ALA A 53 3.38 8.55 3.12
C ALA A 53 2.98 8.28 4.57
N LYS A 54 3.40 7.13 5.12
CA LYS A 54 3.10 6.74 6.50
C LYS A 54 3.66 7.74 7.51
N ASN A 55 4.89 8.22 7.30
CA ASN A 55 5.57 9.12 8.23
C ASN A 55 4.89 10.48 8.36
N GLN A 56 4.18 10.94 7.32
CA GLN A 56 3.50 12.23 7.35
C GLN A 56 2.01 12.15 7.71
N VAL A 57 1.44 10.95 7.98
CA VAL A 57 -0.01 10.80 8.21
C VAL A 57 -0.52 11.70 9.34
N VAL A 58 0.30 11.94 10.36
CA VAL A 58 -0.03 12.82 11.49
C VAL A 58 -0.13 14.29 11.07
N LEU A 59 0.66 14.70 10.07
CA LEU A 59 0.72 16.10 9.57
C LEU A 59 -0.24 16.34 8.41
N ASN A 60 -0.53 15.31 7.62
CA ASN A 60 -1.39 15.37 6.43
C ASN A 60 -2.44 14.24 6.42
N PRO A 61 -3.30 14.14 7.46
CA PRO A 61 -4.21 13.01 7.62
C PRO A 61 -5.26 12.95 6.50
N ASN A 62 -5.84 14.10 6.13
CA ASN A 62 -6.94 14.16 5.17
C ASN A 62 -6.53 13.76 3.75
N ASN A 63 -5.25 13.92 3.39
CA ASN A 63 -4.75 13.56 2.06
C ASN A 63 -3.89 12.29 2.07
N THR A 64 -3.92 11.51 3.16
CA THR A 64 -3.23 10.23 3.28
C THR A 64 -4.22 9.08 3.28
N VAL A 65 -4.19 8.27 2.24
CA VAL A 65 -5.03 7.09 2.08
C VAL A 65 -4.30 5.85 2.59
N PHE A 66 -4.94 5.12 3.49
CA PHE A 66 -4.51 3.83 4.01
C PHE A 66 -5.72 2.90 4.13
N ASP A 67 -5.50 1.61 4.40
CA ASP A 67 -6.57 0.62 4.60
C ASP A 67 -7.55 0.45 3.41
N ALA A 68 -7.22 1.01 2.23
CA ALA A 68 -8.08 1.03 1.05
C ALA A 68 -8.56 -0.37 0.63
N LYS A 69 -7.77 -1.43 0.90
CA LYS A 69 -8.15 -2.81 0.63
C LYS A 69 -9.44 -3.25 1.35
N ARG A 70 -9.80 -2.62 2.47
CA ARG A 70 -11.08 -2.85 3.16
C ARG A 70 -12.27 -2.40 2.33
N LEU A 71 -12.07 -1.40 1.47
CA LEU A 71 -13.13 -0.73 0.71
C LEU A 71 -13.24 -1.23 -0.74
N ILE A 72 -12.18 -1.83 -1.30
CA ILE A 72 -12.18 -2.34 -2.68
C ILE A 72 -13.33 -3.34 -2.89
N GLY A 73 -14.14 -3.11 -3.93
CA GLY A 73 -15.26 -3.97 -4.31
C GLY A 73 -16.51 -3.83 -3.44
N ARG A 74 -16.51 -2.94 -2.43
CA ARG A 74 -17.69 -2.63 -1.61
C ARG A 74 -18.49 -1.46 -2.19
N LYS A 75 -19.79 -1.44 -1.91
CA LYS A 75 -20.65 -0.28 -2.22
C LYS A 75 -20.54 0.74 -1.10
N PHE A 76 -20.70 2.01 -1.44
CA PHE A 76 -20.66 3.10 -0.46
C PHE A 76 -21.64 2.90 0.70
N ASN A 77 -22.84 2.40 0.42
CA ASN A 77 -23.89 2.19 1.42
C ASN A 77 -23.73 0.89 2.23
N ASP A 78 -22.68 0.10 2.02
CA ASP A 78 -22.47 -1.12 2.81
C ASP A 78 -22.24 -0.76 4.28
N ALA A 79 -22.86 -1.50 5.20
CA ALA A 79 -22.80 -1.21 6.64
C ALA A 79 -21.36 -1.13 7.18
N SER A 80 -20.45 -1.96 6.64
CA SER A 80 -19.02 -1.91 6.98
C SER A 80 -18.35 -0.61 6.54
N VAL A 81 -18.69 -0.09 5.36
CA VAL A 81 -18.12 1.16 4.83
C VAL A 81 -18.63 2.35 5.65
N GLN A 82 -19.93 2.36 5.95
CA GLN A 82 -20.53 3.38 6.83
C GLN A 82 -19.98 3.33 8.26
N SER A 83 -19.58 2.15 8.75
CA SER A 83 -18.89 2.01 10.03
C SER A 83 -17.46 2.53 9.97
N ASP A 84 -16.71 2.18 8.91
CA ASP A 84 -15.32 2.62 8.72
C ASP A 84 -15.21 4.15 8.59
N MET A 85 -16.24 4.83 8.06
CA MET A 85 -16.29 6.31 7.95
C MET A 85 -16.41 7.06 9.28
N LYS A 86 -16.81 6.40 10.39
CA LYS A 86 -17.02 7.06 11.69
C LYS A 86 -15.72 7.25 12.48
N HIS A 87 -14.60 6.74 11.96
CA HIS A 87 -13.29 6.75 12.57
C HIS A 87 -12.30 7.48 11.66
#